data_AF-A0A7V9DY33-F1
#
_entry.id   AF-A0A7V9DY33-F1
#
_cell.length_a   1.000
_cell.length_b   1.000
_cell.length_c   1.000
_cell.angle_alpha   90.00
_cell.angle_beta   90.00
_cell.angle_gamma   90.00
#
_symmetry.space_group_name_H-M   'P 1'
#
loop_
_entity.id
_entity.type
_entity.pdbx_description
1 polymer ?
#
loop_
_entity_poly.entity_id
_entity_poly.type
_entity_poly.pdbx_seq_one_letter_code
_entity_poly.pdbx_strand_id
1 'polypeptide(L)'
;MTEFERETVARLDRIESLLSTLTGDTDTPLLREIVRVFGSQAFVARQVTAAAEMDPRLREALEDAVGLPSATRRLGKLLARCDGISIGGVLVCRVGDSHACGVWSAKLILPVAPRLHAVQHGGTNDRG
;
A
#
# COMPACT_ATOMS: atom_id res chain seq x y z
N MET A 1 2.98 -16.08 -27.97
CA MET A 1 2.06 -15.46 -27.00
C MET A 1 0.68 -16.09 -27.16
N THR A 2 0.34 -16.96 -26.22
CA THR A 2 -0.91 -17.73 -26.24
C THR A 2 -2.10 -16.85 -25.87
N GLU A 3 -3.31 -17.30 -26.17
CA GLU A 3 -4.55 -16.60 -25.83
C GLU A 3 -4.71 -16.44 -24.30
N PHE A 4 -4.23 -17.43 -23.54
CA PHE A 4 -4.17 -17.43 -22.08
C PHE A 4 -3.22 -16.35 -21.52
N GLU A 5 -2.05 -16.16 -22.14
CA GLU A 5 -1.10 -15.11 -21.75
C GLU A 5 -1.67 -13.71 -22.01
N ARG A 6 -2.40 -13.52 -23.13
CA ARG A 6 -3.08 -12.27 -23.43
C ARG A 6 -4.21 -11.96 -22.45
N GLU A 7 -5.00 -12.96 -22.10
CA GLU A 7 -6.09 -12.79 -21.13
C GLU A 7 -5.55 -12.50 -19.73
N THR A 8 -4.45 -13.15 -19.33
CA THR A 8 -3.78 -12.92 -18.04
C THR A 8 -3.16 -11.53 -17.97
N VAL A 9 -2.43 -11.08 -19.01
CA VAL A 9 -1.87 -9.73 -19.10
C VAL A 9 -2.97 -8.67 -19.09
N ALA A 10 -4.05 -8.85 -19.86
CA ALA A 10 -5.17 -7.92 -19.86
C ALA A 10 -5.91 -7.86 -18.51
N ARG A 11 -5.93 -8.97 -17.75
CA ARG A 11 -6.48 -9.02 -16.38
C ARG A 11 -5.58 -8.28 -15.39
N LEU A 12 -4.26 -8.47 -15.51
CA LEU A 12 -3.26 -7.79 -14.69
C LEU A 12 -3.26 -6.28 -14.99
N ASP A 13 -3.28 -5.87 -16.26
CA ASP A 13 -3.40 -4.47 -16.67
C ASP A 13 -4.71 -3.84 -16.19
N ARG A 14 -5.82 -4.59 -16.18
CA ARG A 14 -7.08 -4.13 -15.58
C ARG A 14 -7.00 -3.99 -14.07
N ILE A 15 -6.31 -4.89 -13.39
CA ILE A 15 -6.11 -4.83 -11.94
C ILE A 15 -5.19 -3.67 -11.59
N GLU A 16 -4.10 -3.48 -12.35
CA GLU A 16 -3.13 -2.40 -12.19
C GLU A 16 -3.73 -1.03 -12.55
N SER A 17 -4.55 -0.96 -13.60
CA SER A 17 -5.36 0.21 -13.94
C SER A 17 -6.45 0.49 -12.90
N LEU A 18 -7.15 -0.53 -12.38
CA LEU A 18 -8.10 -0.35 -11.28
C LEU A 18 -7.41 0.11 -9.99
N LEU A 19 -6.23 -0.41 -9.68
CA LEU A 19 -5.42 0.02 -8.55
C LEU A 19 -4.90 1.45 -8.75
N SER A 20 -4.39 1.81 -9.93
CA SER A 20 -3.95 3.18 -10.23
C SER A 20 -5.10 4.20 -10.22
N THR A 21 -6.32 3.76 -10.54
CA THR A 21 -7.52 4.62 -10.56
C THR A 21 -8.20 4.67 -9.17
N LEU A 22 -8.01 3.67 -8.31
CA LEU A 22 -8.54 3.64 -6.95
C LEU A 22 -7.60 4.32 -5.94
N THR A 23 -6.30 4.09 -6.01
CA THR A 23 -5.30 4.63 -5.08
C THR A 23 -4.38 5.58 -5.82
N GLY A 24 -4.95 6.44 -6.68
CA GLY A 24 -4.21 7.50 -7.33
C GLY A 24 -3.21 8.08 -6.34
N ASP A 25 -1.99 8.34 -6.80
CA ASP A 25 -0.79 8.62 -5.99
C ASP A 25 -0.97 9.61 -4.82
N THR A 26 -2.10 10.31 -4.78
CA THR A 26 -2.70 11.07 -3.69
C THR A 26 -2.78 10.37 -2.33
N ASP A 27 -3.06 9.05 -2.27
CA ASP A 27 -3.19 8.35 -0.97
C ASP A 27 -1.83 7.91 -0.40
N THR A 28 -0.81 7.74 -1.27
CA THR A 28 0.53 7.28 -0.90
C THR A 28 1.21 8.19 0.14
N PRO A 29 1.20 9.54 0.00
CA PRO A 29 1.71 10.45 1.03
C PRO A 29 1.09 10.20 2.40
N LEU A 30 -0.24 10.08 2.49
CA LEU A 30 -0.93 9.82 3.75
C LEU A 30 -0.49 8.49 4.37
N LEU A 31 -0.42 7.41 3.59
CA LEU A 31 0.01 6.11 4.10
C LEU A 31 1.46 6.13 4.61
N ARG A 32 2.36 6.87 3.94
CA ARG A 32 3.75 7.06 4.39
C ARG A 32 3.83 7.85 5.68
N GLU A 33 3.04 8.91 5.82
CA GLU A 33 2.98 9.70 7.05
C GLU A 33 2.39 8.89 8.22
N ILE A 34 1.39 8.04 7.96
CA ILE A 34 0.89 7.08 8.95
C ILE A 34 2.02 6.14 9.40
N VAL A 35 2.79 5.56 8.48
CA VAL A 35 3.94 4.71 8.85
C VAL A 35 5.02 5.50 9.59
N ARG A 36 5.26 6.77 9.25
CA ARG A 36 6.21 7.61 9.98
C ARG A 36 5.80 7.82 11.44
N VAL A 37 4.51 8.06 11.69
CA VAL A 37 3.98 8.35 13.04
C VAL A 37 3.77 7.09 13.87
N PHE A 38 3.19 6.04 13.29
CA PHE A 38 2.80 4.83 14.00
C PHE A 38 3.77 3.66 13.81
N GLY A 39 4.77 3.79 12.93
CA GLY A 39 5.64 2.68 12.55
C GLY A 39 4.82 1.52 11.97
N SER A 40 5.16 0.29 12.37
CA SER A 40 4.36 -0.92 12.05
C SER A 40 3.35 -1.29 13.13
N GLN A 41 3.07 -0.39 14.08
CA GLN A 41 2.15 -0.68 15.18
C GLN A 41 0.70 -0.67 14.69
N ALA A 42 -0.15 -1.36 15.45
CA ALA A 42 -1.59 -1.37 15.21
C ALA A 42 -2.22 -0.05 15.65
N PHE A 43 -3.15 0.48 14.84
CA PHE A 43 -3.86 1.72 15.09
C PHE A 43 -5.33 1.63 14.63
N VAL A 44 -6.16 2.52 15.14
CA VAL A 44 -7.53 2.76 14.64
C VAL A 44 -7.63 4.13 13.99
N ALA A 45 -8.57 4.32 13.05
CA ALA A 45 -8.70 5.57 12.29
C ALA A 45 -8.80 6.83 13.16
N ARG A 46 -9.46 6.75 14.33
CA ARG A 46 -9.55 7.88 15.27
C ARG A 46 -8.20 8.30 15.87
N GLN A 47 -7.27 7.36 16.04
CA GLN A 47 -5.93 7.65 16.55
C GLN A 47 -5.11 8.42 15.51
N VAL A 48 -5.26 8.08 14.23
CA VAL A 48 -4.63 8.85 13.14
C VAL A 48 -5.19 10.26 13.09
N THR A 49 -6.51 10.42 13.21
CA THR A 49 -7.13 11.75 13.26
C THR A 49 -6.64 12.57 14.46
N ALA A 50 -6.55 11.97 15.65
CA ALA A 50 -6.02 12.65 16.84
C ALA A 50 -4.52 13.00 16.70
N ALA A 51 -3.72 12.11 16.10
CA ALA A 51 -2.30 12.37 15.86
C ALA A 51 -2.08 13.53 14.87
N ALA A 52 -2.98 13.72 13.90
CA ALA A 52 -2.95 14.85 12.98
C ALA A 52 -3.14 16.20 13.68
N GLU A 53 -3.78 16.25 14.85
CA GLU A 53 -3.87 17.49 15.64
C GLU A 53 -2.50 17.93 16.18
N MET A 54 -1.58 16.98 16.37
CA MET A 54 -0.24 17.20 16.90
C MET A 54 0.86 17.20 15.85
N ASP A 55 0.60 16.67 14.66
CA ASP A 55 1.57 16.51 13.58
C ASP A 55 1.08 17.22 12.29
N PRO A 56 1.63 18.40 11.95
CA PRO A 56 1.18 19.20 10.81
C PRO A 56 1.31 18.49 9.45
N ARG A 57 2.29 17.60 9.28
CA ARG A 57 2.48 16.87 8.01
C ARG A 57 1.43 15.79 7.85
N LEU A 58 1.13 15.08 8.93
CA LEU A 58 0.05 14.10 8.93
C LEU A 58 -1.31 14.79 8.71
N ARG A 59 -1.49 15.99 9.25
CA ARG A 59 -2.69 16.81 9.01
C ARG A 59 -2.86 17.17 7.54
N GLU A 60 -1.84 17.76 6.93
CA GLU A 60 -1.87 18.15 5.51
C GLU A 60 -2.17 16.95 4.61
N ALA A 61 -1.47 15.84 4.81
CA ALA A 61 -1.71 14.62 4.02
C ALA A 61 -3.11 14.02 4.25
N LEU A 62 -3.67 14.14 5.46
CA LEU A 62 -5.03 13.70 5.77
C LEU A 62 -6.08 14.60 5.10
N GLU A 63 -5.85 15.92 5.09
CA GLU A 63 -6.71 16.89 4.43
C GLU A 63 -6.77 16.65 2.92
N ASP A 64 -5.61 16.42 2.29
CA ASP A 64 -5.47 16.18 0.85
C ASP A 64 -6.12 14.87 0.39
N ALA A 65 -5.88 13.76 1.10
CA ALA A 65 -6.39 12.45 0.69
C ALA A 65 -7.85 12.22 1.09
N VAL A 66 -8.31 12.80 2.20
CA VAL A 66 -9.57 12.38 2.86
C VAL A 66 -10.60 13.51 2.94
N GLY A 67 -10.21 14.78 3.02
CA GLY A 67 -11.12 15.93 3.14
C GLY A 67 -11.84 16.06 4.50
N LEU A 68 -12.20 17.30 4.87
CA LEU A 68 -12.41 17.69 6.27
C LEU A 68 -13.77 17.50 6.98
N PRO A 69 -14.92 17.11 6.41
CA PRO A 69 -16.12 17.01 7.26
C PRO A 69 -16.20 15.71 8.08
N SER A 70 -15.43 14.67 7.75
CA SER A 70 -15.45 13.38 8.47
C SER A 70 -14.19 12.54 8.20
N ALA A 71 -13.04 13.07 8.61
CA ALA A 71 -11.74 12.45 8.36
C ALA A 71 -11.68 10.99 8.88
N THR A 72 -12.21 10.71 10.08
CA THR A 72 -12.17 9.35 10.65
C THR A 72 -12.96 8.31 9.82
N ARG A 73 -14.19 8.63 9.40
CA ARG A 73 -15.03 7.67 8.64
C ARG A 73 -14.47 7.44 7.25
N ARG A 74 -14.03 8.50 6.58
CA ARG A 74 -13.45 8.41 5.24
C ARG A 74 -12.08 7.72 5.27
N LEU A 75 -11.24 7.99 6.28
CA LEU A 75 -10.01 7.25 6.50
C LEU A 75 -10.26 5.75 6.73
N GLY A 76 -11.28 5.39 7.52
CA GLY A 76 -11.66 3.98 7.69
C GLY A 76 -12.05 3.30 6.36
N LYS A 77 -12.73 4.02 5.45
CA LYS A 77 -13.04 3.51 4.10
C LYS A 77 -11.78 3.39 3.23
N LEU A 78 -10.87 4.36 3.30
CA LEU A 78 -9.59 4.32 2.59
C LEU A 78 -8.77 3.10 3.01
N LEU A 79 -8.59 2.91 4.33
CA LEU A 79 -7.85 1.77 4.87
C LEU A 79 -8.48 0.43 4.47
N ALA A 80 -9.82 0.33 4.49
CA ALA A 80 -10.52 -0.85 4.02
C ALA A 80 -10.32 -1.16 2.53
N ARG A 81 -10.14 -0.12 1.70
CA ARG A 81 -9.79 -0.30 0.27
C ARG A 81 -8.33 -0.70 0.08
N CYS A 82 -7.46 -0.32 1.02
CA CYS A 82 -6.04 -0.63 0.98
C CYS A 82 -5.68 -1.96 1.65
N ASP A 83 -6.66 -2.68 2.21
CA ASP A 83 -6.42 -3.91 2.96
C ASP A 83 -5.82 -5.01 2.08
N GLY A 84 -4.65 -5.51 2.47
CA GLY A 84 -3.95 -6.60 1.81
C GLY A 84 -3.25 -6.20 0.50
N ILE A 85 -3.23 -4.91 0.13
CA ILE A 85 -2.53 -4.42 -1.06
C ILE A 85 -1.33 -3.55 -0.70
N SER A 86 -0.31 -3.58 -1.57
CA SER A 86 0.87 -2.72 -1.46
C SER A 86 0.73 -1.52 -2.39
N ILE A 87 0.76 -0.31 -1.83
CA ILE A 87 0.65 0.96 -2.55
C ILE A 87 1.92 1.77 -2.31
N GLY A 88 2.67 2.09 -3.36
CA GLY A 88 3.88 2.93 -3.26
C GLY A 88 4.95 2.39 -2.29
N GLY A 89 4.99 1.07 -2.11
CA GLY A 89 5.87 0.38 -1.16
C GLY A 89 5.34 0.32 0.28
N VAL A 90 4.06 0.64 0.52
CA VAL A 90 3.40 0.51 1.83
C VAL A 90 2.33 -0.56 1.74
N LEU A 91 2.43 -1.59 2.58
CA LEU A 91 1.36 -2.57 2.79
C LEU A 91 0.47 -2.12 3.94
N VAL A 92 -0.83 -2.12 3.72
CA VAL A 92 -1.85 -1.88 4.75
C VAL A 92 -2.59 -3.18 5.01
N CYS A 93 -2.75 -3.54 6.29
CA CYS A 93 -3.46 -4.75 6.69
C CYS A 93 -4.40 -4.48 7.85
N ARG A 94 -5.59 -5.05 7.79
CA ARG A 94 -6.46 -5.18 8.97
C ARG A 94 -5.90 -6.27 9.88
N VAL A 95 -5.66 -5.92 11.14
CA VAL A 95 -5.09 -6.82 12.14
C VAL A 95 -6.09 -7.21 13.23
N GLY A 96 -7.29 -6.64 13.20
CA GLY A 96 -8.38 -7.00 14.10
C GLY A 96 -9.53 -6.02 14.06
N ASP A 97 -10.48 -6.21 14.99
CA ASP A 97 -11.68 -5.40 15.16
C ASP A 97 -11.88 -5.03 16.62
N SER A 98 -12.33 -3.80 16.87
CA SER A 98 -12.69 -3.31 18.21
C SER A 98 -13.99 -2.52 18.15
N HIS A 99 -15.03 -2.99 18.85
CA HIS A 99 -16.30 -2.27 19.07
C HIS A 99 -16.79 -1.46 17.85
N ALA A 100 -16.91 -2.12 16.69
CA ALA A 100 -17.33 -1.55 15.39
C ALA A 100 -16.28 -0.72 14.61
N CYS A 101 -15.01 -0.76 14.98
CA CYS A 101 -13.90 -0.12 14.28
C CYS A 101 -12.84 -1.16 13.88
N GLY A 102 -12.35 -1.09 12.63
CA GLY A 102 -11.21 -1.88 12.20
C GLY A 102 -9.92 -1.39 12.86
N VAL A 103 -9.07 -2.34 13.25
CA VAL A 103 -7.70 -2.12 13.71
C VAL A 103 -6.77 -2.42 12.54
N TRP A 104 -5.88 -1.50 12.24
CA TRP A 104 -5.05 -1.47 11.04
C TRP A 104 -3.57 -1.43 11.41
N SER A 105 -2.74 -1.96 10.54
CA SER A 105 -1.29 -1.76 10.55
C SER A 105 -0.86 -1.35 9.14
N ALA A 106 0.10 -0.42 9.06
CA ALA A 106 0.72 -0.02 7.81
C ALA A 106 2.23 -0.25 7.94
N LYS A 107 2.88 -0.72 6.88
CA LYS A 107 4.32 -1.03 6.91
C LYS A 107 4.98 -0.76 5.56
N LEU A 108 6.18 -0.19 5.61
CA LEU A 108 7.05 -0.12 4.44
C LEU A 108 7.54 -1.51 4.05
N ILE A 109 7.24 -1.91 2.82
CA ILE A 109 7.83 -3.05 2.14
C ILE A 109 8.88 -2.47 1.19
N LEU A 110 10.15 -2.65 1.54
CA LEU A 110 11.23 -2.38 0.59
C LEU A 110 10.99 -3.25 -0.64
N PRO A 111 11.18 -2.71 -1.87
CA PRO A 111 11.11 -3.54 -3.06
C PRO A 111 12.08 -4.69 -2.85
N VAL A 112 11.56 -5.92 -2.83
CA VAL A 112 12.41 -7.10 -2.93
C VAL A 112 13.10 -6.92 -4.27
N ALA A 113 14.39 -6.58 -4.25
CA ALA A 113 15.17 -6.52 -5.47
C ALA A 113 14.89 -7.83 -6.22
N PRO A 114 14.46 -7.78 -7.51
CA PRO A 114 14.32 -9.01 -8.26
C PRO A 114 15.67 -9.72 -8.14
N ARG A 115 15.67 -10.94 -7.59
CA ARG A 115 16.86 -11.78 -7.58
C ARG A 115 17.22 -11.96 -9.05
N LEU A 116 18.14 -11.14 -9.54
CA LEU A 116 18.89 -11.41 -10.75
C LEU A 116 19.62 -12.71 -10.44
N HIS A 117 18.99 -13.84 -10.79
CA HIS A 117 19.73 -15.08 -10.96
C HIS A 117 20.75 -14.75 -12.02
N ALA A 118 22.00 -14.57 -11.57
CA ALA A 118 23.15 -14.42 -12.43
C ALA A 118 23.09 -15.56 -13.44
N VAL A 119 22.94 -15.19 -14.72
CA VAL A 119 23.20 -16.08 -15.83
C VAL A 119 24.65 -16.54 -15.65
N GLN A 120 24.86 -17.78 -15.21
CA GLN A 120 26.15 -18.43 -15.36
C GLN A 120 26.36 -18.71 -16.84
N HIS A 121 26.83 -17.70 -17.57
CA HIS A 121 27.65 -17.93 -18.74
C HIS A 121 29.04 -18.35 -18.23
N GLY A 122 29.46 -19.57 -18.56
CA GLY A 122 30.85 -19.99 -18.37
C GLY A 122 31.00 -21.50 -18.30
N GLY A 123 31.34 -22.13 -19.42
CA GLY A 123 31.72 -23.54 -19.43
C GLY A 123 31.79 -24.19 -20.80
N THR A 124 32.47 -23.57 -21.77
CA THR A 124 33.13 -24.33 -22.84
C THR A 124 33.98 -25.43 -22.22
N ASN A 125 33.73 -26.69 -22.58
CA ASN A 125 34.84 -27.64 -22.73
C ASN A 125 34.58 -28.59 -23.88
N ASP A 126 35.47 -28.44 -24.86
CA ASP A 126 35.77 -29.28 -25.99
C ASP A 126 36.39 -30.62 -25.50
N ARG A 127 36.17 -31.69 -26.28
CA ARG A 127 36.89 -32.99 -26.33
C ARG A 127 36.49 -34.13 -25.39
N GLY A 128 35.87 -35.12 -26.02
CA GLY A 128 35.88 -36.55 -25.71
C GLY A 128 35.46 -37.31 -26.95
#